data_AF-A0A8J5D284-F1
#
_entry.id   AF-A0A8J5D284-F1
#
_cell.length_a   1.000
_cell.length_b   1.000
_cell.length_c   1.000
_cell.angle_alpha   90.00
_cell.angle_beta   90.00
_cell.angle_gamma   90.00
#
_symmetry.space_group_name_H-M   'P 1'
#
loop_
_entity.id
_entity.type
_entity.pdbx_description
1 polymer ?
#
loop_
_entity_poly.entity_id
_entity_poly.type
_entity_poly.pdbx_seq_one_letter_code
_entity_poly.pdbx_strand_id
1 'polypeptide(L)'
;MGITSPEKMAEVENLNSINLTRSLTDMIIAQDAQGEIDQSVIAEQKKRFSRDRQQGQRPALNPFDHPASRHREKNPHRTGDGSVQLANITTNQSKGFNLNKQEFVDAVALRYGWPVEGLPNTCVCGSPNSADHTMTCKKGGFVCIRHDEVRDLTASMLKEVCHDVSTEPTLLPLDGELLRYRTANTAPEARVDICARGFWTRGQRTLFGHPGLRPDGRLPS
;
A
#
# COMPACT_ATOMS: atom_id res chain seq x y z
N MET A 1 -2.37 2.55 8.90
CA MET A 1 -0.94 2.92 8.99
C MET A 1 -0.64 3.23 10.46
N GLY A 2 0.19 2.42 11.11
CA GLY A 2 0.22 2.28 12.58
C GLY A 2 1.41 2.91 13.32
N ILE A 3 2.04 3.94 12.76
CA ILE A 3 3.15 4.65 13.42
C ILE A 3 2.79 6.13 13.49
N THR A 4 2.78 6.68 14.71
CA THR A 4 2.46 8.09 14.96
C THR A 4 3.54 9.01 14.37
N SER A 5 3.15 10.16 13.82
CA SER A 5 4.08 11.16 13.28
C SER A 5 5.14 11.53 14.33
N PRO A 6 6.45 11.55 13.97
CA PRO A 6 7.53 11.92 14.87
C PRO A 6 7.36 13.32 15.45
N GLU A 7 6.81 14.26 14.69
CA GLU A 7 6.55 15.64 15.13
C GLU A 7 5.61 15.68 16.34
N LYS A 8 4.58 14.84 16.35
CA LYS A 8 3.59 14.79 17.44
C LYS A 8 4.16 14.15 18.70
N MET A 9 5.18 13.31 18.56
CA MET A 9 5.84 12.61 19.67
C MET A 9 7.13 13.31 20.12
N ALA A 10 7.61 14.32 19.38
CA ALA A 10 8.92 14.91 19.56
C ALA A 10 9.12 15.46 20.98
N GLU A 11 8.15 16.21 21.50
CA GLU A 11 8.24 16.80 22.83
C GLU A 11 8.26 15.73 23.94
N VAL A 12 7.40 14.73 23.82
CA VAL A 12 7.29 13.63 24.79
C VAL A 12 8.56 12.79 24.81
N GLU A 13 9.07 12.43 23.63
CA GLU A 13 10.31 11.65 23.50
C GLU A 13 11.54 12.46 23.94
N ASN A 14 11.56 13.77 23.68
CA ASN A 14 12.62 14.66 24.18
C ASN A 14 12.61 14.72 25.71
N LEU A 15 11.44 14.91 26.34
CA LEU A 15 11.31 14.90 27.79
C LEU A 15 11.74 13.55 28.40
N ASN A 16 11.35 12.43 27.78
CA ASN A 16 11.77 11.10 28.21
C ASN A 16 13.29 10.92 28.09
N SER A 17 13.89 11.42 27.01
CA SER A 17 15.34 11.41 26.83
C SER A 17 16.06 12.22 27.91
N ILE A 18 15.59 13.44 28.20
CA ILE A 18 16.14 14.29 29.27
C ILE A 18 16.03 13.60 30.63
N ASN A 19 14.89 12.96 30.92
CA ASN A 19 14.69 12.26 32.19
C ASN A 19 15.60 11.02 32.33
N LEU A 20 15.85 10.29 31.23
CA LEU A 20 16.78 9.15 31.22
C LEU A 20 18.23 9.59 31.40
N THR A 21 18.62 10.72 30.80
CA THR A 21 20.00 11.20 30.87
C THR A 21 20.27 12.08 32.06
N ARG A 22 19.25 12.56 32.80
CA ARG A 22 19.42 13.47 33.94
C ARG A 22 20.48 13.01 34.94
N SER A 23 20.41 11.76 35.38
CA SER A 23 21.38 11.19 36.33
C SER A 23 22.82 11.25 35.78
N LEU A 24 23.02 10.96 34.50
CA LEU A 24 24.32 11.08 33.83
C LEU A 24 24.75 12.55 33.72
N THR A 25 23.83 13.45 33.35
CA THR A 25 24.11 14.89 33.22
C THR A 25 24.55 15.50 34.56
N ASP A 26 23.89 15.13 35.66
CA ASP A 26 24.21 15.62 37.00
C ASP A 26 25.61 15.15 37.45
N MET A 27 25.98 13.90 37.14
CA MET A 27 27.33 13.37 37.39
C MET A 27 28.41 14.07 36.56
N ILE A 28 28.13 14.34 35.28
CA ILE A 28 29.05 15.10 34.41
C ILE A 28 29.27 16.51 34.96
N ILE A 29 28.21 17.18 35.45
CA ILE A 29 28.30 18.51 36.06
C ILE A 29 29.12 18.48 37.35
N ALA A 30 28.94 17.44 38.18
CA ALA A 30 29.68 17.25 39.42
C ALA A 30 31.16 16.84 39.21
N GLN A 31 31.58 16.55 37.97
CA GLN A 31 32.91 16.01 37.63
C GLN A 31 33.27 14.74 38.41
N ASP A 32 32.26 13.97 38.80
CA ASP A 32 32.48 12.72 39.53
C ASP A 32 32.85 11.59 38.54
N ALA A 33 34.13 11.21 38.55
CA ALA A 33 34.66 10.16 37.68
C ALA A 33 34.39 8.74 38.22
N GLN A 34 33.95 8.62 39.48
CA GLN A 34 33.70 7.35 40.17
C GLN A 34 32.20 7.07 40.37
N GLY A 35 31.32 7.98 39.99
CA GLY A 35 29.87 7.83 40.09
C GLY A 35 29.36 6.59 39.34
N GLU A 36 28.85 5.61 40.09
CA GLU A 36 28.20 4.43 39.51
C GLU A 36 26.75 4.76 39.12
N ILE A 37 26.45 4.60 37.83
CA ILE A 37 25.09 4.72 37.32
C ILE A 37 24.36 3.41 37.56
N ASP A 38 23.29 3.45 38.36
CA ASP A 38 22.46 2.28 38.59
C ASP A 38 21.69 1.90 37.30
N GLN A 39 22.23 0.92 36.58
CA GLN A 39 21.64 0.41 35.34
C GLN A 39 20.26 -0.20 35.55
N SER A 40 19.94 -0.67 36.76
CA SER A 40 18.63 -1.24 37.07
C SER A 40 17.53 -0.18 37.04
N VAL A 41 17.83 1.02 37.55
CA VAL A 41 16.93 2.18 37.53
C VAL A 41 16.69 2.67 36.10
N ILE A 42 17.74 2.72 35.27
CA ILE A 42 17.61 3.07 33.84
C ILE A 42 16.77 2.01 33.09
N ALA A 43 16.98 0.73 33.37
CA ALA A 43 16.21 -0.34 32.76
C ALA A 43 14.72 -0.29 33.15
N GLU A 44 14.42 0.01 34.42
CA GLU A 44 13.08 0.20 34.94
C GLU A 44 12.39 1.41 34.27
N GLN A 45 13.10 2.54 34.16
CA GLN A 45 12.61 3.74 33.46
C GLN A 45 12.34 3.48 31.98
N LYS A 46 13.26 2.80 31.27
CA LYS A 46 13.05 2.38 29.87
C LYS A 46 11.83 1.49 29.69
N LYS A 47 11.60 0.54 30.61
CA LYS A 47 10.39 -0.31 30.59
C LYS A 47 9.12 0.51 30.78
N ARG A 48 9.13 1.50 31.68
CA ARG A 48 7.99 2.42 31.88
C ARG A 48 7.68 3.21 30.61
N PHE A 49 8.68 3.87 30.02
CA PHE A 49 8.50 4.62 28.77
C PHE A 49 8.02 3.73 27.61
N SER A 50 8.52 2.49 27.51
CA SER A 50 8.03 1.53 26.50
C SER A 50 6.56 1.16 26.71
N ARG A 51 6.11 1.01 27.96
CA ARG A 51 4.71 0.71 28.29
C ARG A 51 3.80 1.90 27.99
N ASP A 52 4.20 3.10 28.39
CA ASP A 52 3.46 4.33 28.12
C ASP A 52 3.33 4.58 26.62
N ARG A 53 4.41 4.32 25.86
CA ARG A 53 4.40 4.38 24.40
C ARG A 53 3.42 3.38 23.79
N GLN A 54 3.44 2.12 24.22
CA GLN A 54 2.47 1.13 23.75
C GLN A 54 1.03 1.52 24.10
N GLN A 55 0.80 2.06 25.29
CA GLN A 55 -0.52 2.47 25.74
C GLN A 55 -1.05 3.73 25.02
N GLY A 56 -0.19 4.69 24.73
CA GLY A 56 -0.51 5.88 23.93
C GLY A 56 -0.73 5.58 22.45
N GLN A 57 -0.07 4.56 21.89
CA GLN A 57 -0.25 4.15 20.49
C GLN A 57 -1.48 3.28 20.26
N ARG A 58 -1.96 2.54 21.27
CA ARG A 58 -3.18 1.71 21.20
C ARG A 58 -4.41 2.42 20.60
N PRO A 59 -4.84 3.61 21.07
CA PRO A 59 -6.03 4.28 20.53
C PRO A 59 -5.87 4.71 19.06
N ALA A 60 -4.64 4.96 18.59
CA ALA A 60 -4.36 5.29 17.19
C ALA A 60 -4.34 4.06 16.26
N LEU A 61 -4.26 2.85 16.82
CA LEU A 61 -4.32 1.58 16.07
C LEU A 61 -5.77 1.07 15.91
N ASN A 62 -6.66 1.44 16.84
CA ASN A 62 -8.06 0.99 16.86
C ASN A 62 -8.91 1.35 15.62
N PRO A 63 -8.70 2.46 14.86
CA PRO A 63 -9.46 2.71 13.63
C PRO A 63 -9.21 1.66 12.54
N PHE A 64 -8.12 0.87 12.65
CA PHE A 64 -7.81 -0.23 11.73
C PHE A 64 -8.36 -1.59 12.20
N ASP A 65 -9.00 -1.64 13.36
CA ASP A 65 -9.74 -2.81 13.90
C ASP A 65 -11.23 -2.79 13.52
N HIS A 66 -11.61 -2.09 12.45
CA HIS A 66 -12.90 -2.37 11.83
C HIS A 66 -12.84 -3.75 11.16
N PRO A 67 -13.89 -4.60 11.28
CA PRO A 67 -14.00 -5.84 10.54
C PRO A 67 -14.26 -5.50 9.06
N ALA A 68 -13.21 -5.05 8.37
CA ALA A 68 -13.24 -4.82 6.94
C ALA A 68 -13.34 -6.19 6.27
N SER A 69 -14.54 -6.46 5.73
CA SER A 69 -14.89 -7.38 4.66
C SER A 69 -13.91 -8.52 4.34
N ARG A 70 -14.44 -9.74 4.44
CA ARG A 70 -13.90 -11.09 4.16
C ARG A 70 -13.06 -11.33 2.89
N HIS A 71 -12.57 -10.34 2.17
CA HIS A 71 -11.77 -10.49 0.94
C HIS A 71 -10.44 -9.74 1.00
N ARG A 72 -9.70 -9.86 2.10
CA ARG A 72 -8.26 -9.61 2.06
C ARG A 72 -7.59 -10.88 1.59
N GLU A 73 -7.46 -11.04 0.27
CA GLU A 73 -6.48 -11.98 -0.29
C GLU A 73 -5.14 -11.67 0.38
N LYS A 74 -4.66 -12.65 1.14
CA LYS A 74 -3.37 -12.61 1.81
C LYS A 74 -2.35 -12.52 0.69
N ASN A 75 -1.81 -11.32 0.47
CA ASN A 75 -0.63 -11.15 -0.37
C ASN A 75 0.47 -12.05 0.25
N PRO A 76 0.87 -13.17 -0.38
CA PRO A 76 1.64 -14.22 0.29
C PRO A 76 3.13 -13.86 0.47
N HIS A 77 3.53 -12.65 0.09
CA HIS A 77 4.90 -12.14 0.29
C HIS A 77 5.15 -11.51 1.67
N ARG A 78 4.25 -11.72 2.63
CA ARG A 78 4.56 -11.50 4.05
C ARG A 78 5.19 -12.78 4.63
N THR A 79 6.29 -13.23 4.03
CA THR A 79 7.24 -14.09 4.76
C THR A 79 7.68 -13.33 6.01
N GLY A 80 7.79 -14.06 7.11
CA GLY A 80 8.17 -13.54 8.42
C GLY A 80 9.40 -12.64 8.34
N ASP A 81 9.44 -11.65 9.23
CA ASP A 81 10.50 -10.63 9.41
C ASP A 81 10.23 -9.25 8.77
N GLY A 82 9.01 -9.01 8.28
CA GLY A 82 8.62 -7.74 7.65
C GLY A 82 8.26 -6.57 8.60
N SER A 83 8.21 -6.76 9.92
CA SER A 83 7.65 -5.75 10.84
C SER A 83 8.61 -4.63 11.25
N VAL A 84 9.86 -4.61 10.78
CA VAL A 84 10.86 -3.61 11.22
C VAL A 84 11.63 -2.94 10.07
N GLN A 85 11.46 -3.36 8.81
CA GLN A 85 12.33 -2.94 7.70
C GLN A 85 11.94 -1.63 7.01
N LEU A 86 11.45 -0.64 7.76
CA LEU A 86 11.50 0.76 7.30
C LEU A 86 12.26 1.67 8.28
N ALA A 87 12.61 1.20 9.48
CA ALA A 87 13.53 1.94 10.35
C ALA A 87 14.97 1.90 9.81
N ASN A 88 15.28 0.88 8.99
CA ASN A 88 16.57 0.70 8.33
C ASN A 88 16.37 0.66 6.81
N ILE A 89 15.92 1.76 6.18
CA ILE A 89 16.34 1.99 4.78
C ILE A 89 17.82 2.39 4.84
N THR A 90 18.68 1.45 5.25
CA THR A 90 20.01 1.45 4.70
C THR A 90 19.76 1.11 3.24
N THR A 91 20.03 2.07 2.35
CA THR A 91 20.14 1.86 0.91
C THR A 91 21.28 0.87 0.69
N ASN A 92 21.01 -0.40 1.00
CA ASN A 92 22.00 -1.44 0.94
C ASN A 92 22.06 -1.89 -0.51
N GLN A 93 23.03 -1.32 -1.23
CA GLN A 93 23.31 -1.65 -2.63
C GLN A 93 23.46 -3.15 -2.85
N SER A 94 23.96 -3.89 -1.84
CA SER A 94 24.15 -5.34 -1.93
C SER A 94 22.84 -6.14 -1.92
N LYS A 95 21.73 -5.53 -1.50
CA LYS A 95 20.39 -6.14 -1.47
C LYS A 95 19.45 -5.58 -2.53
N GLY A 96 19.94 -4.71 -3.42
CA GLY A 96 19.15 -4.12 -4.49
C GLY A 96 18.13 -3.06 -4.05
N PHE A 97 18.20 -2.57 -2.81
CA PHE A 97 17.31 -1.52 -2.31
C PHE A 97 17.84 -0.12 -2.63
N ASN A 98 17.96 0.19 -3.92
CA ASN A 98 18.31 1.52 -4.40
C ASN A 98 17.02 2.30 -4.67
N LEU A 99 16.57 3.06 -3.67
CA LEU A 99 15.46 4.00 -3.85
C LEU A 99 15.99 5.31 -4.43
N ASN A 100 15.27 5.87 -5.40
CA ASN A 100 15.52 7.23 -5.84
C ASN A 100 15.02 8.24 -4.78
N LYS A 101 15.39 9.52 -4.95
CA LYS A 101 15.04 10.58 -3.99
C LYS A 101 13.52 10.66 -3.77
N GLN A 102 12.73 10.58 -4.83
CA GLN A 102 11.28 10.69 -4.76
C GLN A 102 10.67 9.47 -4.05
N GLU A 103 11.09 8.26 -4.42
CA GLU A 103 10.62 7.02 -3.80
C GLU A 103 10.89 6.99 -2.29
N PHE A 104 12.04 7.50 -1.86
CA PHE A 104 12.35 7.62 -0.44
C PHE A 104 11.39 8.59 0.26
N VAL A 105 11.18 9.79 -0.30
CA VAL A 105 10.28 10.80 0.26
C VAL A 105 8.84 10.28 0.32
N ASP A 106 8.36 9.68 -0.77
CA ASP A 106 7.01 9.13 -0.86
C ASP A 106 6.83 7.97 0.13
N ALA A 107 7.81 7.08 0.26
CA ALA A 107 7.77 5.99 1.24
C ALA A 107 7.70 6.50 2.68
N VAL A 108 8.45 7.55 3.01
CA VAL A 108 8.40 8.21 4.32
C VAL A 108 7.03 8.86 4.53
N ALA A 109 6.53 9.59 3.52
CA ALA A 109 5.24 10.26 3.60
C ALA A 109 4.10 9.27 3.82
N LEU A 110 4.07 8.19 3.03
CA LEU A 110 3.10 7.10 3.20
C LEU A 110 3.17 6.50 4.60
N ARG A 111 4.37 6.22 5.11
CA ARG A 111 4.55 5.59 6.42
C ARG A 111 3.93 6.40 7.56
N TYR A 112 4.11 7.71 7.54
CA TYR A 112 3.61 8.61 8.58
C TYR A 112 2.24 9.21 8.26
N GLY A 113 1.63 8.83 7.13
CA GLY A 113 0.35 9.37 6.68
C GLY A 113 0.43 10.85 6.30
N TRP A 114 1.60 11.33 5.90
CA TRP A 114 1.78 12.67 5.34
C TRP A 114 1.27 12.72 3.89
N PRO A 115 0.87 13.91 3.42
CA PRO A 115 0.48 14.08 2.01
C PRO A 115 1.67 13.76 1.10
N VAL A 116 1.43 12.93 0.09
CA VAL A 116 2.42 12.62 -0.94
C VAL A 116 2.35 13.72 -2.00
N GLU A 117 3.49 14.30 -2.34
CA GLU A 117 3.57 15.37 -3.33
C GLU A 117 3.30 14.84 -4.74
N GLY A 118 2.68 15.66 -5.59
CA GLY A 118 2.40 15.30 -6.98
C GLY A 118 1.17 14.41 -7.22
N LEU A 119 0.43 14.02 -6.17
CA LEU A 119 -0.88 13.39 -6.37
C LEU A 119 -1.91 14.43 -6.87
N PRO A 120 -2.74 14.10 -7.86
CA PRO A 120 -3.86 14.94 -8.24
C PRO A 120 -4.84 15.04 -7.07
N ASN A 121 -5.47 16.19 -6.85
CA ASN A 121 -6.39 16.41 -5.73
C ASN A 121 -7.71 15.62 -5.84
N THR A 122 -8.09 15.23 -7.06
CA THR A 122 -9.35 14.54 -7.36
C THR A 122 -9.08 13.28 -8.16
N CYS A 123 -9.66 12.17 -7.73
CA CYS A 123 -9.57 10.90 -8.43
C CYS A 123 -10.55 10.86 -9.61
N VAL A 124 -10.32 9.97 -10.58
CA VAL A 124 -11.22 9.72 -11.72
C VAL A 124 -12.63 9.33 -11.28
N CYS A 125 -12.79 8.81 -10.05
CA CYS A 125 -14.11 8.52 -9.48
C CYS A 125 -14.85 9.76 -8.94
N GLY A 126 -14.24 10.95 -8.97
CA GLY A 126 -14.79 12.21 -8.45
C GLY A 126 -14.55 12.47 -6.96
N SER A 127 -13.95 11.53 -6.22
CA SER A 127 -13.64 11.69 -4.79
C SER A 127 -12.31 12.41 -4.56
N PRO A 128 -12.11 13.07 -3.39
CA PRO A 128 -10.81 13.61 -3.02
C PRO A 128 -9.77 12.48 -2.95
N ASN A 129 -8.63 12.73 -3.57
CA ASN A 129 -7.63 11.71 -3.79
C ASN A 129 -6.58 11.71 -2.68
N SER A 130 -6.85 10.94 -1.63
CA SER A 130 -5.84 10.64 -0.60
C SER A 130 -4.96 9.48 -1.03
N ALA A 131 -3.81 9.29 -0.37
CA ALA A 131 -2.96 8.13 -0.56
C ALA A 131 -3.74 6.81 -0.36
N ASP A 132 -4.56 6.73 0.70
CA ASP A 132 -5.40 5.55 0.97
C ASP A 132 -6.46 5.32 -0.12
N HIS A 133 -7.09 6.40 -0.60
CA HIS A 133 -8.05 6.30 -1.69
C HIS A 133 -7.38 5.83 -3.00
N THR A 134 -6.20 6.36 -3.32
CA THR A 134 -5.42 5.96 -4.50
C THR A 134 -5.15 4.46 -4.50
N MET A 135 -4.89 3.87 -3.33
CA MET A 135 -4.57 2.44 -3.17
C MET A 135 -5.80 1.51 -3.16
N THR A 136 -7.01 2.06 -3.03
CA THR A 136 -8.25 1.26 -2.84
C THR A 136 -9.33 1.52 -3.88
N CYS A 137 -9.25 2.64 -4.59
CA CYS A 137 -10.25 3.01 -5.59
C CYS A 137 -10.27 1.99 -6.74
N LYS A 138 -11.49 1.58 -7.15
CA LYS A 138 -11.71 0.61 -8.24
C LYS A 138 -12.02 1.27 -9.59
N LYS A 139 -12.27 2.58 -9.60
CA LYS A 139 -12.56 3.36 -10.82
C LYS A 139 -11.34 4.17 -11.30
N GLY A 140 -10.40 4.43 -10.40
CA GLY A 140 -9.14 5.10 -10.66
C GLY A 140 -8.08 4.69 -9.65
N GLY A 141 -6.92 5.33 -9.69
CA GLY A 141 -5.82 5.04 -8.76
C GLY A 141 -5.02 3.79 -9.12
N PHE A 142 -4.22 3.32 -8.17
CA PHE A 142 -3.19 2.31 -8.37
C PHE A 142 -3.75 0.95 -8.77
N VAL A 143 -4.93 0.59 -8.28
CA VAL A 143 -5.57 -0.69 -8.56
C VAL A 143 -5.95 -0.81 -10.05
N CYS A 144 -6.52 0.25 -10.63
CA CYS A 144 -6.83 0.28 -12.07
C CYS A 144 -5.56 0.26 -12.91
N ILE A 145 -4.57 1.10 -12.56
CA ILE A 145 -3.29 1.18 -13.29
C ILE A 145 -2.62 -0.20 -13.35
N ARG A 146 -2.60 -0.92 -12.21
CA ARG A 146 -2.00 -2.25 -12.14
C ARG A 146 -2.73 -3.28 -12.99
N HIS A 147 -4.06 -3.21 -13.03
CA HIS A 147 -4.88 -4.05 -13.90
C HIS A 147 -4.63 -3.74 -15.38
N ASP A 148 -4.63 -2.46 -15.75
CA ASP A 148 -4.35 -2.00 -17.12
C ASP A 148 -2.95 -2.45 -17.58
N GLU A 149 -1.93 -2.30 -16.75
CA GLU A 149 -0.56 -2.74 -17.08
C GLU A 149 -0.45 -4.25 -17.30
N VAL A 150 -1.09 -5.07 -16.45
CA VAL A 150 -1.08 -6.54 -16.62
C VAL A 150 -1.83 -6.94 -17.89
N ARG A 151 -2.98 -6.28 -18.17
CA ARG A 151 -3.72 -6.48 -19.41
C ARG A 151 -2.86 -6.14 -20.62
N ASP A 152 -2.24 -4.95 -20.62
CA ASP A 152 -1.49 -4.45 -21.77
C ASP A 152 -0.24 -5.27 -22.04
N LEU A 153 0.46 -5.69 -20.98
CA LEU A 153 1.58 -6.63 -21.10
C LEU A 153 1.13 -7.96 -21.71
N THR A 154 0.04 -8.54 -21.21
CA THR A 154 -0.49 -9.81 -21.72
C THR A 154 -0.93 -9.67 -23.18
N ALA A 155 -1.58 -8.56 -23.54
CA ALA A 155 -1.98 -8.28 -24.91
C ALA A 155 -0.77 -8.09 -25.83
N SER A 156 0.30 -7.45 -25.35
CA SER A 156 1.56 -7.32 -26.08
C SER A 156 2.17 -8.69 -26.36
N MET A 157 2.22 -9.59 -25.38
CA MET A 157 2.72 -10.95 -25.57
C MET A 157 1.84 -11.75 -26.55
N LEU A 158 0.52 -11.59 -26.47
CA LEU A 158 -0.41 -12.26 -27.38
C LEU A 158 -0.26 -11.78 -28.83
N LYS A 159 0.11 -10.51 -29.06
CA LYS A 159 0.36 -10.00 -30.43
C LYS A 159 1.53 -10.69 -31.13
N GLU A 160 2.48 -11.23 -30.38
CA GLU A 160 3.63 -11.96 -30.94
C GLU A 160 3.25 -13.36 -31.46
N VAL A 161 2.20 -13.96 -30.90
CA VAL A 161 1.83 -15.37 -31.16
C VAL A 161 0.45 -15.56 -31.79
N CYS A 162 -0.44 -14.59 -31.65
CA CYS A 162 -1.82 -14.63 -32.13
C CYS A 162 -2.12 -13.51 -33.12
N HIS A 163 -3.19 -13.70 -33.88
CA HIS A 163 -3.69 -12.69 -34.82
C HIS A 163 -4.90 -11.96 -34.24
N ASP A 164 -5.20 -10.76 -34.74
CA ASP A 164 -6.42 -10.01 -34.37
C ASP A 164 -6.58 -9.84 -32.85
N VAL A 165 -5.51 -9.33 -32.21
CA VAL A 165 -5.48 -9.08 -30.76
C VAL A 165 -5.94 -7.65 -30.45
N SER A 166 -6.98 -7.53 -29.64
CA SER A 166 -7.54 -6.24 -29.21
C SER A 166 -7.69 -6.18 -27.70
N THR A 167 -7.35 -5.04 -27.10
CA THR A 167 -7.58 -4.73 -25.69
C THR A 167 -8.93 -4.06 -25.50
N GLU A 168 -9.65 -4.45 -24.45
CA GLU A 168 -10.98 -3.92 -24.13
C GLU A 168 -12.03 -3.93 -25.26
N PRO A 169 -12.19 -4.98 -26.09
CA PRO A 169 -13.29 -4.97 -27.07
C PRO A 169 -14.66 -5.05 -26.38
N THR A 170 -15.66 -4.43 -27.00
CA THR A 170 -17.06 -4.54 -26.57
C THR A 170 -17.59 -5.96 -26.81
N LEU A 171 -18.37 -6.45 -25.86
CA LEU A 171 -19.09 -7.70 -25.95
C LEU A 171 -20.41 -7.49 -26.68
N LEU A 172 -20.95 -8.58 -27.24
CA LEU A 172 -22.28 -8.56 -27.82
C LEU A 172 -23.33 -8.31 -26.71
N PRO A 173 -24.34 -7.47 -26.96
CA PRO A 173 -25.47 -7.31 -26.06
C PRO A 173 -26.19 -8.63 -25.81
N LEU A 174 -26.81 -8.76 -24.64
CA LEU A 174 -27.63 -9.92 -24.31
C LEU A 174 -29.07 -9.69 -24.80
N ASP A 175 -29.55 -10.55 -25.69
CA ASP A 175 -30.95 -10.53 -26.16
C ASP A 175 -31.86 -11.38 -25.26
N GLY A 176 -31.82 -11.10 -23.95
CA GLY A 176 -32.65 -11.79 -22.94
C GLY A 176 -32.06 -13.07 -22.34
N GLU A 177 -30.78 -13.37 -22.63
CA GLU A 177 -30.07 -14.50 -22.02
C GLU A 177 -29.84 -14.30 -20.51
N LEU A 178 -30.12 -15.33 -19.71
CA LEU A 178 -29.86 -15.33 -18.27
C LEU A 178 -28.52 -15.99 -17.96
N LEU A 179 -27.52 -15.17 -17.59
CA LEU A 179 -26.22 -15.67 -17.19
C LEU A 179 -26.29 -16.30 -15.79
N ARG A 180 -25.74 -17.51 -15.65
CA ARG A 180 -25.79 -18.32 -14.42
C ARG A 180 -25.10 -17.66 -13.22
N TYR A 181 -24.05 -16.88 -13.47
CA TYR A 181 -23.20 -16.31 -12.42
C TYR A 181 -23.56 -14.85 -12.17
N ARG A 182 -23.78 -14.48 -10.90
CA ARG A 182 -24.03 -13.08 -10.51
C ARG A 182 -22.85 -12.13 -10.80
N THR A 183 -21.66 -12.68 -10.98
CA THR A 183 -20.45 -11.92 -11.31
C THR A 183 -20.33 -11.62 -12.80
N ALA A 184 -21.21 -12.18 -13.64
CA ALA A 184 -21.21 -11.90 -15.05
C ALA A 184 -21.71 -10.48 -15.32
N ASN A 185 -20.97 -9.73 -16.14
CA ASN A 185 -21.34 -8.38 -16.50
C ASN A 185 -22.45 -8.43 -17.58
N THR A 186 -23.64 -7.97 -17.24
CA THR A 186 -24.81 -7.90 -18.14
C THR A 186 -25.06 -6.50 -18.68
N ALA A 187 -24.13 -5.55 -18.48
CA ALA A 187 -24.28 -4.20 -18.99
C ALA A 187 -24.18 -4.17 -20.54
N PRO A 188 -24.93 -3.29 -21.23
CA PRO A 188 -24.92 -3.19 -22.68
C PRO A 188 -23.55 -2.79 -23.26
N GLU A 189 -22.72 -2.09 -22.48
CA GLU A 189 -21.35 -1.69 -22.83
C GLU A 189 -20.30 -2.59 -22.14
N ALA A 190 -20.63 -3.86 -21.87
CA ALA A 190 -19.70 -4.78 -21.25
C ALA A 190 -18.47 -4.97 -22.16
N ARG A 191 -17.28 -4.82 -21.57
CA ARG A 191 -15.99 -5.03 -22.27
C ARG A 191 -15.25 -6.19 -21.62
N VAL A 192 -14.52 -6.93 -22.43
CA VAL A 192 -13.59 -7.97 -21.94
C VAL A 192 -12.17 -7.44 -22.00
N ASP A 193 -11.27 -7.88 -21.12
CA ASP A 193 -9.93 -7.28 -21.03
C ASP A 193 -9.13 -7.47 -22.32
N ILE A 194 -9.11 -8.68 -22.88
CA ILE A 194 -8.36 -9.00 -24.10
C ILE A 194 -9.14 -9.96 -24.98
N CYS A 195 -9.08 -9.77 -26.29
CA CYS A 195 -9.51 -10.72 -27.29
C CYS A 195 -8.33 -11.06 -28.19
N ALA A 196 -8.17 -12.34 -28.52
CA ALA A 196 -7.18 -12.80 -29.49
C ALA A 196 -7.80 -13.88 -30.38
N ARG A 197 -7.34 -13.99 -31.63
CA ARG A 197 -7.75 -15.05 -32.56
C ARG A 197 -6.63 -16.05 -32.78
N GLY A 198 -6.98 -17.33 -32.73
CA GLY A 198 -6.05 -18.42 -33.03
C GLY A 198 -5.27 -18.94 -31.83
N PHE A 199 -5.63 -18.55 -30.59
CA PHE A 199 -4.90 -18.97 -29.38
C PHE A 199 -5.05 -20.47 -29.10
N TRP A 200 -6.29 -20.97 -28.98
CA TRP A 200 -6.55 -22.40 -28.77
C TRP A 200 -6.77 -23.18 -30.06
N THR A 201 -7.57 -22.60 -30.96
CA THR A 201 -7.95 -23.21 -32.24
C THR A 201 -7.74 -22.20 -33.34
N ARG A 202 -7.16 -22.63 -34.46
CA ARG A 202 -6.93 -21.77 -35.63
C ARG A 202 -8.24 -21.08 -36.05
N GLY A 203 -8.21 -19.75 -36.13
CA GLY A 203 -9.34 -18.94 -36.58
C GLY A 203 -10.41 -18.66 -35.52
N GLN A 204 -10.37 -19.31 -34.35
CA GLN A 204 -11.34 -19.08 -33.28
C GLN A 204 -10.94 -17.87 -32.41
N ARG A 205 -11.94 -17.10 -31.99
CA ARG A 205 -11.77 -15.99 -31.05
C ARG A 205 -11.77 -16.49 -29.61
N THR A 206 -10.80 -16.06 -28.82
CA THR A 206 -10.65 -16.35 -27.40
C THR A 206 -10.68 -15.03 -26.63
N LEU A 207 -11.44 -15.01 -25.54
CA LEU A 207 -11.63 -13.84 -24.70
C LEU A 207 -10.99 -14.10 -23.34
N PHE A 208 -10.19 -13.17 -22.85
CA PHE A 208 -9.50 -13.24 -21.56
C PHE A 208 -10.03 -12.14 -20.65
N GLY A 209 -10.45 -12.51 -19.44
CA GLY A 209 -10.88 -11.58 -18.41
C GLY A 209 -10.14 -11.84 -17.10
N HIS A 210 -9.64 -10.78 -16.47
CA HIS A 210 -9.06 -10.83 -15.14
C HIS A 210 -10.17 -10.56 -14.12
N PRO A 211 -10.49 -11.52 -13.24
CA PRO A 211 -11.54 -11.33 -12.24
C PRO A 211 -11.20 -10.16 -11.31
N GLY A 212 -12.15 -9.24 -11.09
CA GLY A 212 -12.20 -8.50 -9.82
C GLY A 212 -12.32 -6.97 -9.83
N LEU A 213 -12.34 -6.24 -10.95
CA LEU A 213 -12.12 -4.78 -10.86
C LEU A 213 -13.03 -3.81 -11.60
N ARG A 214 -14.03 -4.24 -12.38
CA ARG A 214 -14.79 -3.27 -13.19
C ARG A 214 -16.30 -3.40 -13.00
N PRO A 215 -16.93 -2.57 -12.14
CA PRO A 215 -18.37 -2.46 -12.05
C PRO A 215 -18.98 -1.42 -13.00
N ASP A 216 -18.20 -0.61 -13.73
CA ASP A 216 -18.78 0.38 -14.65
C ASP A 216 -17.82 0.82 -15.73
N GLY A 217 -18.36 0.96 -16.94
CA GLY A 217 -17.66 1.46 -18.12
C GLY A 217 -17.05 2.83 -17.90
N ARG A 218 -15.79 2.96 -18.28
CA ARG A 218 -15.18 4.27 -18.46
C ARG A 218 -15.73 4.86 -19.76
N LEU A 219 -16.13 6.13 -19.70
CA LEU A 219 -16.26 6.95 -20.91
C LEU A 219 -14.87 7.02 -21.59
N PRO A 220 -14.82 6.98 -22.94
CA PRO A 220 -13.56 7.05 -23.66
C PRO A 220 -12.85 8.37 -23.34
N SER A 221 -11.56 8.26 -23.03
CA SER A 221 -10.60 9.38 -23.07
C SER A 221 -10.35 9.80 -24.51
#